data_AF-A0A6F8YVH3-F1
#
_entry.id   AF-A0A6F8YVH3-F1
#
_cell.length_a   1.000
_cell.length_b   1.000
_cell.length_c   1.000
_cell.angle_alpha   90.00
_cell.angle_beta   90.00
_cell.angle_gamma   90.00
#
_symmetry.space_group_name_H-M   'P 1'
#
loop_
_entity.id
_entity.type
_entity.pdbx_description
1 polymer ?
#
loop_
_entity_poly.entity_id
_entity_poly.type
_entity_poly.pdbx_seq_one_letter_code
_entity_poly.pdbx_strand_id
1 'polypeptide(L)'
;MFGAAYVGRAISPFQPWPVPGLSRIPWVGPVLFDHDPLVYASYLLAPALWLLLFRSRWGLVLRGAGERPAVLATYGHSPLLVRYLAVAGGGLLAGVGGAHLSTAYANAWFESMTAGRGFIAVALVIFAAWHPLRAVGGAYLFGAALALSPALQARGYGFNQFALDALPYLVTIAALVVLGRRRTNAAPEDLTRVFQLTPTR
;
A
#
# COMPACT_ATOMS: atom_id res chain seq x y z
N MET A 1 5.86 26.87 2.78
CA MET A 1 5.59 25.41 2.75
C MET A 1 4.09 25.22 2.61
N PHE A 2 3.63 24.44 1.62
CA PHE A 2 2.20 24.12 1.48
C PHE A 2 1.72 23.39 2.75
N GLY A 3 0.55 23.74 3.29
CA GLY A 3 -0.01 23.10 4.50
C GLY A 3 0.35 23.76 5.84
N ALA A 4 1.35 24.65 5.91
CA ALA A 4 1.77 25.30 7.17
C ALA A 4 0.63 26.08 7.87
N ALA A 5 -0.28 26.68 7.09
CA ALA A 5 -1.44 27.41 7.62
C ALA A 5 -2.51 26.51 8.27
N TYR A 6 -2.43 25.20 8.08
CA TYR A 6 -3.40 24.22 8.59
C TYR A 6 -2.87 23.44 9.81
N VAL A 7 -1.62 23.67 10.22
CA VAL A 7 -1.04 23.01 11.38
C VAL A 7 -1.83 23.38 12.64
N GLY A 8 -2.33 22.37 13.36
CA GLY A 8 -3.09 22.56 14.61
C GLY A 8 -4.55 23.02 14.42
N ARG A 9 -5.06 23.15 13.19
CA ARG A 9 -6.49 23.37 12.95
C ARG A 9 -7.22 22.03 12.91
N ALA A 10 -8.28 21.90 13.71
CA ALA A 10 -9.15 20.74 13.68
C ALA A 10 -9.93 20.70 12.35
N ILE A 11 -9.91 19.54 11.70
CA ILE A 11 -10.67 19.27 10.48
C ILE A 11 -11.96 18.57 10.90
N SER A 12 -13.09 18.89 10.26
CA SER A 12 -14.33 18.16 10.50
C SER A 12 -14.12 16.70 10.05
N PRO A 13 -14.19 15.72 10.96
CA PRO A 13 -13.92 14.33 10.63
C PRO A 13 -14.94 13.84 9.61
N PHE A 14 -14.53 12.92 8.74
CA PHE A 14 -15.50 12.16 7.97
C PHE A 14 -16.44 11.45 8.95
N GLN A 15 -17.74 11.55 8.67
CA GLN A 15 -18.73 10.84 9.46
C GLN A 15 -18.70 9.37 9.04
N PRO A 16 -18.62 8.42 9.99
CA PRO A 16 -18.76 7.00 9.68
C PRO A 16 -20.05 6.77 8.90
N TRP A 17 -19.96 6.01 7.79
CA TRP A 17 -21.14 5.58 7.04
C TRP A 17 -21.44 4.13 7.42
N PRO A 18 -22.25 3.87 8.46
CA PRO A 18 -22.60 2.51 8.83
C PRO A 18 -23.49 1.91 7.74
N VAL A 19 -23.03 0.83 7.10
CA VAL A 19 -23.84 0.12 6.10
C VAL A 19 -25.07 -0.47 6.81
N PRO A 20 -26.31 -0.11 6.42
CA PRO A 20 -27.52 -0.59 7.09
C PRO A 20 -27.61 -2.12 7.04
N GLY A 21 -27.73 -2.77 8.20
CA GLY A 21 -27.90 -4.22 8.34
C GLY A 21 -26.61 -5.00 8.64
N LEU A 22 -25.52 -4.78 7.88
CA LEU A 22 -24.25 -5.50 8.07
C LEU A 22 -23.41 -4.97 9.25
N SER A 23 -23.60 -3.71 9.66
CA SER A 23 -22.95 -3.12 10.83
C SER A 23 -23.40 -3.73 12.18
N ARG A 24 -24.52 -4.46 12.19
CA ARG A 24 -25.10 -5.06 13.41
C ARG A 24 -24.56 -6.45 13.73
N ILE A 25 -23.74 -7.05 12.86
CA ILE A 25 -23.16 -8.37 13.09
C ILE A 25 -22.08 -8.24 14.18
N PRO A 26 -22.16 -8.95 15.32
CA PRO A 26 -21.14 -8.89 16.36
C PRO A 26 -19.76 -9.24 15.79
N TRP A 27 -18.72 -8.52 16.21
CA TRP A 27 -17.32 -8.68 15.77
C TRP A 27 -17.02 -8.31 14.30
N VAL A 28 -17.86 -8.68 13.34
CA VAL A 28 -17.64 -8.43 11.90
C VAL A 28 -18.16 -7.05 11.48
N GLY A 29 -19.30 -6.63 12.02
CA GLY A 29 -19.95 -5.35 11.77
C GLY A 29 -19.05 -4.14 12.07
N PRO A 30 -18.55 -4.00 13.31
CA PRO A 30 -17.67 -2.88 13.66
C PRO A 30 -16.30 -2.93 12.98
N VAL A 31 -15.80 -4.12 12.63
CA VAL A 31 -14.47 -4.30 12.05
C VAL A 31 -14.45 -4.04 10.54
N LEU A 32 -15.58 -4.18 9.84
CA LEU A 32 -15.65 -4.02 8.37
C LEU A 32 -16.66 -2.98 7.88
N PHE A 33 -17.67 -2.62 8.69
CA PHE A 33 -18.84 -1.86 8.25
C PHE A 33 -19.14 -0.61 9.09
N ASP A 34 -18.16 -0.13 9.87
CA ASP A 34 -18.21 1.13 10.62
C ASP A 34 -16.97 1.98 10.36
N HIS A 35 -16.67 2.22 9.08
CA HIS A 35 -15.48 2.94 8.64
C HIS A 35 -15.82 4.13 7.74
N ASP A 36 -14.83 5.01 7.58
CA ASP A 36 -14.93 6.18 6.70
C ASP A 36 -15.13 5.79 5.22
N PRO A 37 -15.74 6.68 4.41
CA PRO A 37 -15.91 6.48 2.97
C PRO A 37 -14.63 6.08 2.22
N LEU A 38 -13.47 6.56 2.68
CA LEU A 38 -12.17 6.22 2.10
C LEU A 38 -11.74 4.77 2.36
N VAL A 39 -12.13 4.19 3.50
CA VAL A 39 -11.87 2.78 3.79
C VAL A 39 -12.71 1.92 2.87
N TYR A 40 -13.99 2.26 2.66
CA TYR A 40 -14.82 1.57 1.68
C TYR A 40 -14.29 1.71 0.25
N ALA A 41 -13.78 2.89 -0.11
CA ALA A 41 -13.09 3.08 -1.38
C ALA A 41 -11.90 2.12 -1.51
N SER A 42 -11.11 1.92 -0.44
CA SER A 42 -9.98 0.98 -0.46
C SER A 42 -10.41 -0.48 -0.71
N TYR A 43 -11.54 -0.92 -0.14
CA TYR A 43 -12.09 -2.26 -0.36
C TYR A 43 -12.52 -2.50 -1.80
N LEU A 44 -13.00 -1.46 -2.50
CA LEU A 44 -13.37 -1.54 -3.91
C LEU A 44 -12.16 -1.39 -4.84
N LEU A 45 -11.20 -0.55 -4.45
CA LEU A 45 -10.02 -0.24 -5.27
C LEU A 45 -9.10 -1.45 -5.43
N ALA A 46 -8.98 -2.29 -4.40
CA ALA A 46 -8.23 -3.54 -4.43
C ALA A 46 -8.69 -4.53 -5.53
N PRO A 47 -9.96 -4.99 -5.57
CA PRO A 47 -10.47 -5.85 -6.63
C PRO A 47 -10.56 -5.12 -7.97
N ALA A 48 -10.83 -3.81 -7.99
CA ALA A 48 -10.82 -3.03 -9.22
C ALA A 48 -9.44 -3.02 -9.89
N LEU A 49 -8.37 -2.78 -9.13
CA LEU A 49 -7.00 -2.86 -9.64
C LEU A 49 -6.62 -4.29 -10.06
N TRP A 50 -7.08 -5.30 -9.33
CA TRP A 50 -6.87 -6.69 -9.73
C TRP A 50 -7.55 -7.00 -11.07
N LEU A 51 -8.82 -6.62 -11.24
CA LEU A 51 -9.53 -6.78 -12.51
C LEU A 51 -8.86 -5.97 -13.64
N LEU A 52 -8.45 -4.74 -13.38
CA LEU A 52 -7.76 -3.90 -14.35
C LEU A 52 -6.43 -4.54 -14.77
N LEU A 53 -5.61 -5.00 -13.84
CA LEU A 53 -4.28 -5.57 -14.13
C LEU A 53 -4.34 -6.94 -14.80
N PHE A 54 -5.24 -7.83 -14.36
CA PHE A 54 -5.26 -9.22 -14.80
C PHE A 54 -6.33 -9.55 -15.84
N ARG A 55 -7.44 -8.79 -15.89
CA ARG A 55 -8.58 -9.09 -16.76
C ARG A 55 -8.83 -8.04 -17.85
N SER A 56 -8.06 -6.96 -17.93
CA SER A 56 -8.22 -5.93 -18.97
C SER A 56 -7.06 -5.89 -19.98
N ARG A 57 -7.34 -5.35 -21.18
CA ARG A 57 -6.33 -5.07 -22.22
C ARG A 57 -5.26 -4.09 -21.73
N TRP A 58 -5.67 -3.07 -20.99
CA TRP A 58 -4.75 -2.09 -20.39
C TRP A 58 -3.78 -2.74 -19.41
N GLY A 59 -4.24 -3.72 -18.61
CA GLY A 59 -3.40 -4.46 -17.69
C GLY A 59 -2.34 -5.33 -18.37
N LEU A 60 -2.65 -5.89 -19.54
CA LEU A 60 -1.68 -6.61 -20.38
C LEU A 60 -0.63 -5.64 -20.93
N VAL A 61 -1.05 -4.48 -21.46
CA VAL A 61 -0.15 -3.45 -21.98
C VAL A 61 0.77 -2.92 -20.88
N LEU A 62 0.23 -2.68 -19.69
CA LEU A 62 0.99 -2.20 -18.54
C LEU A 62 2.05 -3.21 -18.08
N ARG A 63 1.68 -4.50 -17.93
CA ARG A 63 2.64 -5.56 -17.57
C ARG A 63 3.67 -5.77 -18.67
N GLY A 64 3.25 -5.76 -19.93
CA GLY A 64 4.15 -5.86 -21.09
C GLY A 64 5.16 -4.71 -21.17
N ALA A 65 4.78 -3.49 -20.77
CA ALA A 65 5.70 -2.36 -20.69
C ALA A 65 6.79 -2.55 -19.62
N GLY A 66 6.52 -3.37 -18.59
CA GLY A 66 7.48 -3.75 -17.56
C GLY A 66 8.37 -4.93 -17.94
N GLU A 67 7.80 -5.96 -18.57
CA GLU A 67 8.52 -7.20 -18.89
C GLU A 67 9.29 -7.15 -20.21
N ARG A 68 8.65 -6.74 -21.30
CA ARG A 68 9.23 -6.77 -22.67
C ARG A 68 8.84 -5.52 -23.45
N PRO A 69 9.45 -4.35 -23.15
CA PRO A 69 9.07 -3.07 -23.76
C PRO A 69 9.28 -3.06 -25.29
N ALA A 70 10.27 -3.80 -25.79
CA ALA A 70 10.52 -3.92 -27.23
C ALA A 70 9.33 -4.55 -27.98
N VAL A 71 8.70 -5.58 -27.40
CA VAL A 71 7.52 -6.23 -27.99
C VAL A 71 6.34 -5.26 -28.01
N LEU A 72 6.17 -4.48 -26.94
CA LEU A 72 5.09 -3.52 -26.86
C LEU A 72 5.19 -2.42 -27.93
N ALA A 73 6.43 -1.97 -28.20
CA ALA A 73 6.71 -0.98 -29.24
C ALA A 73 6.39 -1.49 -30.66
N THR A 74 6.62 -2.78 -30.94
CA THR A 74 6.27 -3.35 -32.26
C THR A 74 4.77 -3.47 -32.49
N TYR A 75 3.97 -3.54 -31.41
CA TYR A 75 2.50 -3.49 -31.47
C TYR A 75 1.93 -2.07 -31.52
N GLY A 76 2.76 -1.03 -31.63
CA GLY A 76 2.33 0.36 -31.78
C GLY A 76 2.04 1.10 -30.47
N HIS A 77 2.40 0.53 -29.32
CA HIS A 77 2.27 1.20 -28.02
C HIS A 77 3.61 1.79 -27.56
N SER A 78 3.61 3.01 -27.03
CA SER A 78 4.79 3.62 -26.41
C SER A 78 4.99 3.09 -24.98
N PRO A 79 6.06 2.31 -24.69
CA PRO A 79 6.30 1.79 -23.33
C PRO A 79 6.58 2.92 -22.33
N LEU A 80 7.22 4.00 -22.80
CA LEU A 80 7.55 5.16 -21.98
C LEU A 80 6.29 5.85 -21.47
N LEU A 81 5.32 6.11 -22.35
CA LEU A 81 4.06 6.76 -21.99
C LEU A 81 3.27 5.90 -21.01
N VAL A 82 3.21 4.58 -21.24
CA VAL A 82 2.55 3.63 -20.34
C VAL A 82 3.19 3.66 -18.94
N ARG A 83 4.52 3.69 -18.85
CA ARG A 83 5.23 3.81 -17.56
C ARG A 83 4.94 5.15 -16.88
N TYR A 84 4.91 6.26 -17.60
CA TYR A 84 4.57 7.57 -17.03
C TYR A 84 3.14 7.59 -16.46
N LEU A 85 2.16 7.08 -17.21
CA LEU A 85 0.77 6.98 -16.73
C LEU A 85 0.67 6.09 -15.49
N ALA A 86 1.41 4.98 -15.45
CA ALA A 86 1.43 4.09 -14.30
C ALA A 86 1.99 4.77 -13.05
N VAL A 87 3.12 5.49 -13.19
CA VAL A 87 3.73 6.25 -12.09
C VAL A 87 2.82 7.38 -11.63
N ALA A 88 2.21 8.13 -12.56
CA ALA A 88 1.26 9.18 -12.23
C ALA A 88 0.03 8.62 -11.50
N GLY A 89 -0.54 7.52 -11.97
CA GLY A 89 -1.65 6.83 -11.30
C GLY A 89 -1.28 6.34 -9.90
N GLY A 90 -0.10 5.73 -9.74
CA GLY A 90 0.43 5.34 -8.43
C GLY A 90 0.64 6.55 -7.49
N GLY A 91 1.14 7.66 -8.01
CA GLY A 91 1.30 8.91 -7.29
C GLY A 91 -0.03 9.52 -6.84
N LEU A 92 -1.06 9.48 -7.69
CA LEU A 92 -2.41 9.90 -7.31
C LEU A 92 -2.97 9.06 -6.16
N LEU A 93 -2.83 7.73 -6.23
CA LEU A 93 -3.26 6.83 -5.15
C LEU A 93 -2.49 7.09 -3.85
N ALA A 94 -1.18 7.33 -3.94
CA ALA A 94 -0.36 7.72 -2.78
C ALA A 94 -0.81 9.07 -2.20
N GLY A 95 -1.16 10.04 -3.05
CA GLY A 95 -1.72 11.33 -2.64
C GLY A 95 -3.05 11.19 -1.89
N VAL A 96 -3.96 10.33 -2.37
CA VAL A 96 -5.22 10.02 -1.67
C VAL A 96 -4.95 9.37 -0.31
N GLY A 97 -3.97 8.47 -0.22
CA GLY A 97 -3.54 7.89 1.05
C GLY A 97 -2.96 8.95 2.01
N GLY A 98 -2.22 9.93 1.51
CA GLY A 98 -1.74 11.07 2.28
C GLY A 98 -2.87 11.97 2.79
N ALA A 99 -3.87 12.23 1.95
CA ALA A 99 -5.07 12.98 2.34
C ALA A 99 -5.85 12.26 3.45
N HIS A 100 -5.94 10.93 3.42
CA HIS A 100 -6.56 10.14 4.48
C HIS A 100 -5.88 10.34 5.85
N LEU A 101 -4.55 10.42 5.86
CA LEU A 101 -3.78 10.58 7.10
C LEU A 101 -4.15 11.88 7.84
N SER A 102 -4.35 12.99 7.11
CA SER A 102 -4.69 14.27 7.70
C SER A 102 -6.18 14.42 8.01
N THR A 103 -7.06 13.88 7.16
CA THR A 103 -8.51 14.13 7.22
C THR A 103 -9.31 13.12 8.03
N ALA A 104 -8.92 11.84 8.03
CA ALA A 104 -9.67 10.76 8.70
C ALA A 104 -8.89 10.19 9.89
N TYR A 105 -7.58 9.97 9.72
CA TYR A 105 -6.78 9.32 10.77
C TYR A 105 -6.46 10.26 11.94
N ALA A 106 -5.89 11.43 11.67
CA ALA A 106 -5.51 12.37 12.73
C ALA A 106 -6.53 13.49 12.97
N ASN A 107 -7.47 13.71 12.04
CA ASN A 107 -8.44 14.82 12.04
C ASN A 107 -7.81 16.21 12.21
N ALA A 108 -6.52 16.31 11.89
CA ALA A 108 -5.68 17.48 12.03
C ALA A 108 -4.43 17.31 11.17
N TRP A 109 -3.84 18.44 10.76
CA TRP A 109 -2.55 18.45 10.09
C TRP A 109 -1.42 18.70 11.09
N PHE A 110 -0.39 17.86 11.03
CA PHE A 110 0.85 18.02 11.77
C PHE A 110 2.04 17.95 10.80
N GLU A 111 3.12 18.63 11.13
CA GLU A 111 4.37 18.44 10.40
C GLU A 111 4.87 17.00 10.64
N SER A 112 5.46 16.37 9.62
CA SER A 112 6.03 15.02 9.73
C SER A 112 5.07 13.88 10.13
N MET A 113 3.77 13.99 9.85
CA MET A 113 2.76 12.95 10.19
C MET A 113 3.07 11.53 9.70
N THR A 114 3.77 11.40 8.58
CA THR A 114 4.19 10.09 8.05
C THR A 114 5.25 9.43 8.93
N ALA A 115 5.98 10.20 9.76
CA ALA A 115 6.92 9.74 10.77
C ALA A 115 7.88 8.63 10.26
N GLY A 116 8.37 8.76 9.03
CA GLY A 116 9.28 7.77 8.43
C GLY A 116 8.64 6.45 8.01
N ARG A 117 7.31 6.27 8.11
CA ARG A 117 6.58 5.04 7.75
C ARG A 117 6.59 4.69 6.25
N GLY A 118 7.24 5.50 5.41
CA GLY A 118 7.37 5.26 3.97
C GLY A 118 8.08 3.95 3.62
N PHE A 119 8.95 3.43 4.50
CA PHE A 119 9.61 2.13 4.29
C PHE A 119 8.62 0.97 4.17
N ILE A 120 7.44 1.08 4.80
CA ILE A 120 6.39 0.06 4.74
C ILE A 120 5.90 -0.11 3.30
N ALA A 121 5.82 0.96 2.51
CA ALA A 121 5.42 0.87 1.11
C ALA A 121 6.42 0.04 0.29
N VAL A 122 7.72 0.23 0.51
CA VAL A 122 8.78 -0.56 -0.14
C VAL A 122 8.67 -2.03 0.26
N ALA A 123 8.47 -2.28 1.56
CA ALA A 123 8.32 -3.63 2.08
C ALA A 123 7.08 -4.33 1.46
N LEU A 124 5.95 -3.63 1.40
CA LEU A 124 4.73 -4.14 0.78
C LEU A 124 4.92 -4.52 -0.68
N VAL A 125 5.62 -3.71 -1.48
CA VAL A 125 5.90 -4.04 -2.89
C VAL A 125 6.67 -5.35 -3.02
N ILE A 126 7.67 -5.56 -2.15
CA ILE A 126 8.48 -6.78 -2.13
C ILE A 126 7.60 -8.00 -1.81
N PHE A 127 6.82 -7.95 -0.73
CA PHE A 127 6.00 -9.09 -0.31
C PHE A 127 4.78 -9.34 -1.20
N ALA A 128 4.23 -8.28 -1.79
CA ALA A 128 3.10 -8.39 -2.70
C ALA A 128 3.48 -9.14 -3.99
N ALA A 129 4.76 -9.16 -4.36
CA ALA A 129 5.27 -9.80 -5.57
C ALA A 129 4.40 -9.43 -6.79
N TRP A 130 4.17 -8.13 -6.99
CA TRP A 130 3.36 -7.55 -8.07
C TRP A 130 1.86 -7.92 -8.06
N HIS A 131 1.36 -8.55 -7.00
CA HIS A 131 -0.05 -8.94 -6.87
C HIS A 131 -0.83 -7.97 -5.95
N PRO A 132 -1.86 -7.26 -6.45
CA PRO A 132 -2.57 -6.22 -5.69
C PRO A 132 -3.30 -6.77 -4.47
N LEU A 133 -3.93 -7.95 -4.55
CA LEU A 133 -4.58 -8.54 -3.36
C LEU A 133 -3.58 -8.91 -2.26
N ARG A 134 -2.34 -9.27 -2.62
CA ARG A 134 -1.28 -9.55 -1.63
C ARG A 134 -0.78 -8.25 -0.98
N ALA A 135 -0.70 -7.17 -1.75
CA ALA A 135 -0.37 -5.84 -1.23
C ALA A 135 -1.38 -5.37 -0.18
N VAL A 136 -2.67 -5.61 -0.42
CA VAL A 136 -3.75 -5.26 0.51
C VAL A 136 -3.67 -6.10 1.79
N GLY A 137 -3.49 -7.42 1.68
CA GLY A 137 -3.28 -8.29 2.84
C GLY A 137 -2.06 -7.85 3.68
N GLY A 138 -0.95 -7.51 3.03
CA GLY A 138 0.20 -6.94 3.70
C GLY A 138 -0.12 -5.60 4.37
N ALA A 139 -0.85 -4.71 3.69
CA ALA A 139 -1.20 -3.39 4.21
C ALA A 139 -2.03 -3.49 5.49
N TYR A 140 -2.99 -4.42 5.57
CA TYR A 140 -3.73 -4.69 6.80
C TYR A 140 -2.85 -5.21 7.92
N LEU A 141 -1.88 -6.08 7.61
CA LEU A 141 -0.97 -6.62 8.61
C LEU A 141 -0.07 -5.51 9.20
N PHE A 142 0.51 -4.65 8.36
CA PHE A 142 1.28 -3.50 8.82
C PHE A 142 0.42 -2.47 9.54
N GLY A 143 -0.80 -2.21 9.05
CA GLY A 143 -1.77 -1.34 9.70
C GLY A 143 -2.14 -1.83 11.10
N ALA A 144 -2.38 -3.13 11.26
CA ALA A 144 -2.66 -3.75 12.55
C ALA A 144 -1.45 -3.62 13.50
N ALA A 145 -0.23 -3.83 13.02
CA ALA A 145 0.98 -3.64 13.82
C ALA A 145 1.14 -2.18 14.29
N LEU A 146 0.85 -1.20 13.42
CA LEU A 146 0.90 0.23 13.77
C LEU A 146 -0.21 0.65 14.74
N ALA A 147 -1.42 0.08 14.59
CA ALA A 147 -2.57 0.41 15.43
C ALA A 147 -2.53 -0.29 16.80
N LEU A 148 -1.73 -1.33 16.97
CA LEU A 148 -1.69 -2.11 18.22
C LEU A 148 -1.18 -1.28 19.40
N SER A 149 -0.12 -0.48 19.19
CA SER A 149 0.47 0.37 20.22
C SER A 149 -0.56 1.34 20.84
N PRO A 150 -1.21 2.24 20.06
CA PRO A 150 -2.23 3.14 20.60
C PRO A 150 -3.47 2.40 21.13
N ALA A 151 -3.85 1.26 20.54
CA ALA A 151 -5.01 0.49 21.00
C ALA A 151 -4.79 -0.17 22.38
N LEU A 152 -3.57 -0.59 22.70
CA LEU A 152 -3.23 -1.13 24.02
C LEU A 152 -3.10 -0.02 25.07
N GLN A 153 -2.53 1.13 24.68
CA GLN A 153 -2.45 2.31 25.54
C GLN A 153 -3.82 2.84 25.93
N ALA A 154 -4.76 2.93 24.97
CA ALA A 154 -6.14 3.35 25.23
C ALA A 154 -6.88 2.43 26.21
N ARG A 155 -6.46 1.17 26.32
CA ARG A 155 -7.01 0.18 27.27
C ARG A 155 -6.29 0.17 28.63
N GLY A 156 -5.30 1.05 28.83
CA GLY A 156 -4.57 1.19 30.09
C GLY A 156 -3.51 0.11 30.34
N TYR A 157 -3.13 -0.70 29.34
CA TYR A 157 -2.06 -1.67 29.51
C TYR A 157 -0.69 -0.96 29.50
N GLY A 158 0.07 -1.10 30.60
CA GLY A 158 1.41 -0.50 30.78
C GLY A 158 2.54 -1.18 30.01
N PHE A 159 2.30 -1.61 28.77
CA PHE A 159 3.36 -2.16 27.93
C PHE A 159 4.35 -1.07 27.50
N ASN A 160 5.61 -1.45 27.34
CA ASN A 160 6.63 -0.53 26.85
C ASN A 160 6.32 -0.13 25.39
N GLN A 161 6.01 1.16 25.19
CA GLN A 161 5.69 1.71 23.88
C GLN A 161 6.81 1.47 22.86
N PHE A 162 8.08 1.59 23.26
CA PHE A 162 9.22 1.37 22.36
C PHE A 162 9.26 -0.06 21.82
N ALA A 163 8.81 -1.03 22.61
CA ALA A 163 8.73 -2.43 22.17
C ALA A 163 7.60 -2.64 21.15
N LEU A 164 6.46 -1.96 21.33
CA LEU A 164 5.32 -2.03 20.42
C LEU A 164 5.61 -1.27 19.11
N ASP A 165 6.30 -0.15 19.18
CA ASP A 165 6.69 0.65 18.01
C ASP A 165 7.74 -0.07 17.13
N ALA A 166 8.42 -1.09 17.68
CA ALA A 166 9.31 -1.97 16.93
C ALA A 166 8.57 -3.05 16.11
N LEU A 167 7.27 -3.30 16.37
CA LEU A 167 6.50 -4.37 15.73
C LEU A 167 6.49 -4.31 14.19
N PRO A 168 6.31 -3.15 13.52
CA PRO A 168 6.35 -3.09 12.07
C PRO A 168 7.69 -3.59 11.50
N TYR A 169 8.80 -3.34 12.20
CA TYR A 169 10.13 -3.81 11.79
C TYR A 169 10.32 -5.30 12.04
N LEU A 170 9.77 -5.84 13.14
CA LEU A 170 9.77 -7.28 13.37
C LEU A 170 8.94 -8.01 12.32
N VAL A 171 7.81 -7.44 11.92
CA VAL A 171 6.97 -7.94 10.84
C VAL A 171 7.73 -7.96 9.52
N THR A 172 8.44 -6.89 9.13
CA THR A 172 9.22 -6.90 7.89
C THR A 172 10.31 -7.97 7.92
N ILE A 173 11.05 -8.09 9.03
CA ILE A 173 12.09 -9.11 9.18
C ILE A 173 11.49 -10.52 9.06
N ALA A 174 10.40 -10.80 9.77
CA ALA A 174 9.73 -12.10 9.69
C ALA A 174 9.26 -12.41 8.27
N ALA A 175 8.66 -11.43 7.58
CA ALA A 175 8.21 -11.58 6.21
C ALA A 175 9.38 -11.82 5.25
N LEU A 176 10.52 -11.13 5.41
CA LEU A 176 11.74 -11.35 4.64
C LEU A 176 12.32 -12.75 4.88
N VAL A 177 12.32 -13.24 6.11
CA VAL A 177 12.77 -14.60 6.44
C VAL A 177 11.89 -15.65 5.74
N VAL A 178 10.57 -15.46 5.77
CA VAL A 178 9.62 -16.39 5.11
C VAL A 178 9.79 -16.35 3.59
N LEU A 179 9.91 -15.17 2.99
CA LEU A 179 10.03 -15.01 1.54
C LEU A 179 11.41 -15.43 1.03
N GLY A 180 12.48 -15.11 1.76
CA GLY A 180 13.85 -15.50 1.45
C GLY A 180 14.04 -17.03 1.45
N ARG A 181 13.23 -17.76 2.22
CA ARG A 181 13.16 -19.23 2.17
C ARG A 181 12.45 -19.75 0.92
N ARG A 182 11.59 -18.94 0.27
CA ARG A 182 10.81 -19.29 -0.93
C ARG A 182 11.50 -18.86 -2.24
N ARG A 183 12.83 -18.96 -2.36
CA ARG A 183 13.54 -18.64 -3.62
C ARG A 183 12.90 -19.33 -4.83
N THR A 184 12.18 -18.58 -5.65
CA THR A 184 11.81 -18.94 -7.02
C THR A 184 11.82 -17.69 -7.91
N ASN A 185 12.89 -17.57 -8.70
CA ASN A 185 12.96 -17.02 -10.06
C ASN A 185 11.86 -16.04 -10.50
N ALA A 186 11.92 -14.77 -10.05
CA ALA A 186 11.03 -13.72 -10.55
C ALA A 186 11.72 -12.34 -10.63
N ALA A 187 13.04 -12.31 -10.83
CA ALA A 187 13.70 -11.06 -11.21
C ALA A 187 13.37 -10.78 -12.69
N PRO A 188 12.96 -9.56 -13.08
CA PRO A 188 12.72 -9.20 -14.47
C PRO A 188 13.94 -9.54 -15.34
N GLU A 189 13.75 -10.15 -16.51
CA GLU A 189 14.83 -10.59 -17.41
C GLU A 189 15.81 -9.45 -17.74
N ASP A 190 15.33 -8.21 -17.82
CA ASP A 190 16.13 -7.02 -18.12
C ASP A 190 17.22 -6.73 -17.07
N LEU A 191 16.99 -7.04 -15.78
CA LEU A 191 18.03 -6.88 -14.74
C LEU A 191 19.09 -7.98 -14.80
N THR A 192 18.80 -9.08 -15.50
CA THR A 192 19.70 -10.23 -15.63
C THR A 192 20.69 -10.04 -16.80
N ARG A 193 20.34 -9.22 -17.80
CA ARG A 193 21.20 -8.94 -18.97
C ARG A 193 22.58 -8.38 -18.60
N VAL A 194 22.67 -7.58 -17.54
CA VAL A 194 23.95 -7.00 -17.07
C VAL A 194 24.95 -8.09 -16.65
N PHE A 195 24.47 -9.16 -16.02
CA PHE A 195 25.33 -10.27 -15.61
C PHE A 195 25.75 -11.17 -16.77
N GLN A 196 24.92 -11.25 -17.81
CA GLN A 196 25.20 -12.06 -19.01
C GLN A 196 26.28 -11.44 -19.92
N LEU A 197 26.56 -10.14 -19.77
CA LEU A 197 27.54 -9.41 -20.60
C LEU A 197 28.96 -9.41 -20.03
N THR A 198 29.21 -10.06 -18.88
CA THR A 198 30.57 -10.18 -18.36
C THR A 198 31.28 -11.30 -19.12
N PRO A 199 32.29 -11.01 -19.98
CA PRO A 199 33.07 -12.05 -20.61
C PRO A 199 33.84 -12.77 -19.50
N THR A 200 33.52 -14.04 -19.29
CA THR A 200 34.36 -14.92 -18.47
C THR A 200 35.73 -14.99 -19.15
N ARG A 201 36.71 -14.29 -18.58
CA ARG A 201 38.13 -14.54 -18.89
C ARG A 201 38.54 -15.88 -18.33
#